data_AF-A0A6A5XRU6-F1
#
_entry.id   AF-A0A6A5XRU6-F1
#
_cell.length_a   1.000
_cell.length_b   1.000
_cell.length_c   1.000
_cell.angle_alpha   90.00
_cell.angle_beta   90.00
_cell.angle_gamma   90.00
#
_symmetry.space_group_name_H-M   'P 1'
#
loop_
_entity.id
_entity.type
_entity.pdbx_description
1 polymer ?
#
loop_
_entity_poly.entity_id
_entity_poly.type
_entity_poly.pdbx_seq_one_letter_code
_entity_poly.pdbx_strand_id
1 'polypeptide(L)'
;MEIRDYFSPNTTSTLDPEFKIQQVGFFTVGRMFATLFTEAYGSTATSYNDSVSFVKFGEQVYTQIRRFIVVRAPRRNGHCYACPVFTYEGRATTKRGVDPYEHAIAYSVGNTALRLPGERVDKTIGVIMKDGEPALTDTSRLRFGIYHPIQLNVKVKDLGMVQPEDMQNLVAWWREEQGPIS
;
A
#
# COMPACT_ATOMS: atom_id res chain seq x y z
N MET A 1 35.21 -26.27 -27.92
CA MET A 1 35.21 -24.86 -28.32
C MET A 1 33.92 -24.26 -27.77
N GLU A 2 34.02 -23.63 -26.60
CA GLU A 2 32.91 -22.94 -25.92
C GLU A 2 32.46 -21.74 -26.76
N ILE A 3 31.15 -21.47 -26.83
CA ILE A 3 30.62 -20.12 -26.66
C ILE A 3 29.44 -20.22 -25.69
N ARG A 4 29.65 -19.62 -24.53
CA ARG A 4 28.68 -19.35 -23.49
C ARG A 4 27.80 -18.19 -23.97
N ASP A 5 26.50 -18.42 -24.10
CA ASP A 5 25.55 -17.31 -24.10
C ASP A 5 25.42 -16.79 -22.67
N TYR A 6 25.91 -15.58 -22.48
CA TYR A 6 25.83 -14.83 -21.24
C TYR A 6 24.36 -14.62 -20.86
N PHE A 7 23.85 -15.47 -19.96
CA PHE A 7 22.83 -15.03 -19.02
C PHE A 7 23.42 -13.84 -18.25
N SER A 8 22.94 -12.64 -18.54
CA SER A 8 23.24 -11.47 -17.70
C SER A 8 22.38 -11.58 -16.44
N PRO A 9 22.95 -11.88 -15.26
CA PRO A 9 22.17 -11.99 -14.04
C PRO A 9 21.98 -10.58 -13.47
N ASN A 10 20.72 -10.21 -13.25
CA ASN A 10 20.27 -9.21 -12.27
C ASN A 10 20.93 -7.82 -12.33
N THR A 11 20.33 -6.91 -13.11
CA THR A 11 20.28 -5.49 -12.71
C THR A 11 19.45 -5.35 -11.43
N THR A 12 20.08 -5.59 -10.27
CA THR A 12 19.49 -5.26 -8.97
C THR A 12 19.54 -3.74 -8.82
N SER A 13 18.42 -3.06 -9.08
CA SER A 13 18.30 -1.65 -8.74
C SER A 13 18.36 -1.48 -7.22
N THR A 14 19.16 -0.52 -6.76
CA THR A 14 19.26 -0.22 -5.32
C THR A 14 17.96 0.45 -4.86
N LEU A 15 17.43 0.02 -3.71
CA LEU A 15 16.26 0.65 -3.10
C LEU A 15 16.57 2.12 -2.77
N ASP A 16 15.64 3.01 -3.08
CA ASP A 16 15.73 4.45 -2.77
C ASP A 16 16.18 4.67 -1.30
N PRO A 17 17.24 5.45 -1.04
CA PRO A 17 17.76 5.72 0.31
C PRO A 17 16.73 6.31 1.29
N GLU A 18 15.63 6.91 0.82
CA GLU A 18 14.56 7.38 1.69
C GLU A 18 13.81 6.24 2.40
N PHE A 19 13.92 4.99 1.92
CA PHE A 19 13.44 3.81 2.62
C PHE A 19 14.41 3.46 3.76
N LYS A 20 13.97 3.74 4.99
CA LYS A 20 14.76 3.51 6.21
C LYS A 20 13.91 2.91 7.32
N ILE A 21 14.56 2.26 8.28
CA ILE A 21 13.89 1.80 9.50
C ILE A 21 13.49 3.05 10.29
N GLN A 22 12.22 3.11 10.70
CA GLN A 22 11.66 4.25 11.43
C GLN A 22 11.44 3.91 12.90
N GLN A 23 11.43 4.94 13.74
CA GLN A 23 11.08 4.83 15.16
C GLN A 23 9.60 4.44 15.32
N VAL A 24 9.23 3.80 16.44
CA VAL A 24 7.85 3.34 16.69
C VAL A 24 6.80 4.47 16.52
N GLY A 25 7.13 5.69 16.96
CA GLY A 25 6.25 6.86 16.85
C GLY A 25 5.96 7.33 15.42
N PHE A 26 6.73 6.88 14.43
CA PHE A 26 6.44 7.13 13.02
C PHE A 26 5.11 6.50 12.60
N PHE A 27 4.84 5.28 13.08
CA PHE A 27 3.68 4.46 12.74
C PHE A 27 2.43 4.87 13.52
N THR A 28 2.14 6.17 13.55
CA THR A 28 0.90 6.71 14.10
C THR A 28 -0.27 6.53 13.13
N VAL A 29 -1.49 6.46 13.65
CA VAL A 29 -2.72 6.37 12.84
C VAL A 29 -2.75 7.54 11.85
N GLY A 30 -3.16 7.27 10.60
CA GLY A 30 -3.21 8.22 9.50
C GLY A 30 -1.90 8.36 8.71
N ARG A 31 -0.76 7.86 9.23
CA ARG A 31 0.52 7.91 8.50
C ARG A 31 0.42 7.13 7.19
N MET A 32 0.69 7.81 6.08
CA MET A 32 0.87 7.17 4.79
C MET A 32 2.36 6.89 4.55
N PHE A 33 2.69 5.65 4.20
CA PHE A 33 4.07 5.25 3.92
C PHE A 33 4.13 4.22 2.81
N ALA A 34 5.30 4.09 2.17
CA ALA A 34 5.62 2.99 1.28
C ALA A 34 6.59 2.01 1.95
N THR A 35 6.48 0.73 1.62
CA THR A 35 7.45 -0.30 2.01
C THR A 35 7.63 -1.29 0.87
N LEU A 36 8.79 -1.93 0.83
CA LEU A 36 8.94 -3.17 0.05
C LEU A 36 8.06 -4.23 0.71
N PHE A 37 7.12 -4.80 -0.06
CA PHE A 37 6.13 -5.75 0.44
C PHE A 37 6.22 -7.04 -0.36
N THR A 38 6.36 -8.16 0.35
CA THR A 38 6.49 -9.49 -0.22
C THR A 38 5.25 -10.31 0.10
N GLU A 39 4.62 -10.86 -0.93
CA GLU A 39 3.45 -11.75 -0.81
C GLU A 39 3.77 -13.11 -1.42
N ALA A 40 3.13 -14.15 -0.89
CA ALA A 40 3.18 -15.48 -1.49
C ALA A 40 2.58 -15.44 -2.91
N TYR A 41 3.20 -16.17 -3.84
CA TYR A 41 2.70 -16.28 -5.20
C TYR A 41 1.46 -17.19 -5.24
N GLY A 42 0.28 -16.59 -5.12
CA GLY A 42 -0.97 -17.33 -5.16
C GLY A 42 -2.19 -16.50 -4.75
N SER A 43 -2.81 -15.84 -5.74
CA SER A 43 -4.27 -15.54 -5.86
C SER A 43 -4.59 -14.23 -6.58
N THR A 44 -3.67 -13.26 -6.69
CA THR A 44 -3.92 -11.98 -7.40
C THR A 44 -2.69 -11.33 -8.02
N ALA A 45 -1.57 -12.04 -8.11
CA ALA A 45 -0.33 -11.49 -8.67
C ALA A 45 -0.50 -11.19 -10.17
N THR A 46 -0.61 -9.90 -10.50
CA THR A 46 -0.45 -9.40 -11.86
C THR A 46 1.01 -9.63 -12.24
N SER A 47 1.25 -10.43 -13.28
CA SER A 47 2.57 -10.80 -13.76
C SER A 47 3.36 -9.56 -14.20
N TYR A 48 4.09 -8.94 -13.27
CA TYR A 48 5.26 -8.15 -13.63
C TYR A 48 6.47 -9.07 -13.51
N ASN A 49 7.11 -9.34 -14.66
CA ASN A 49 8.08 -10.44 -14.82
C ASN A 49 9.36 -10.25 -13.98
N ASP A 50 9.62 -9.05 -13.44
CA ASP A 50 10.85 -8.71 -12.72
C ASP A 50 10.76 -8.79 -11.18
N SER A 51 9.59 -9.13 -10.63
CA SER A 51 9.31 -9.06 -9.19
C SER A 51 9.12 -10.42 -8.51
N VAL A 52 9.29 -11.52 -9.26
CA VAL A 52 9.18 -12.88 -8.73
C VAL A 52 10.56 -13.36 -8.27
N SER A 53 10.67 -13.77 -7.02
CA SER A 53 11.88 -14.39 -6.47
C SER A 53 11.56 -15.79 -5.97
N PHE A 54 12.50 -16.72 -6.16
CA PHE A 54 12.44 -18.03 -5.52
C PHE A 54 13.05 -17.92 -4.12
N VAL A 55 12.29 -18.31 -3.11
CA VAL A 55 12.74 -18.34 -1.72
C VAL A 55 13.05 -19.77 -1.29
N LYS A 56 13.47 -19.93 -0.03
CA LYS A 56 13.74 -21.24 0.56
C LYS A 56 12.57 -22.19 0.30
N PHE A 57 12.90 -23.45 -0.02
CA PHE A 57 11.96 -24.53 -0.40
C PHE A 57 11.36 -24.45 -1.81
N GLY A 58 11.87 -23.57 -2.68
CA GLY A 58 11.41 -23.47 -4.07
C GLY A 58 10.10 -22.70 -4.24
N GLU A 59 9.59 -22.13 -3.15
CA GLU A 59 8.43 -21.25 -3.16
C GLU A 59 8.71 -19.97 -3.93
N GLN A 60 7.67 -19.44 -4.58
CA GLN A 60 7.75 -18.17 -5.30
C GLN A 60 7.11 -17.07 -4.47
N VAL A 61 7.78 -15.92 -4.42
CA VAL A 61 7.25 -14.71 -3.79
C VAL A 61 7.27 -13.55 -4.78
N TYR A 62 6.25 -12.71 -4.70
CA TYR A 62 6.18 -11.48 -5.46
C TYR A 62 6.51 -10.30 -4.56
N THR A 63 7.48 -9.49 -4.96
CA THR A 63 7.97 -8.35 -4.19
C THR A 63 7.78 -7.05 -4.96
N GLN A 64 7.08 -6.09 -4.35
CA GLN A 64 6.80 -4.78 -4.94
C GLN A 64 6.76 -3.69 -3.86
N ILE A 65 6.96 -2.44 -4.26
CA ILE A 65 6.72 -1.28 -3.38
C ILE A 65 5.21 -1.08 -3.25
N ARG A 66 4.68 -1.16 -2.03
CA ARG A 66 3.27 -0.88 -1.73
C ARG A 66 3.12 0.29 -0.79
N ARG A 67 2.03 1.03 -0.96
CA ARG A 67 1.64 2.16 -0.11
C ARG A 67 0.58 1.69 0.89
N PHE A 68 0.70 2.17 2.12
CA PHE A 68 -0.21 1.85 3.21
C PHE A 68 -0.55 3.10 4.02
N ILE A 69 -1.73 3.08 4.66
CA ILE A 69 -2.13 4.05 5.67
C ILE A 69 -2.35 3.32 6.99
N VAL A 70 -1.69 3.77 8.06
CA VAL A 70 -1.83 3.17 9.39
C VAL A 70 -3.24 3.41 9.93
N VAL A 71 -3.94 2.34 10.30
CA VAL A 71 -5.29 2.37 10.91
C VAL A 71 -5.26 1.98 12.39
N ARG A 72 -4.20 1.30 12.83
CA ARG A 72 -3.92 1.05 14.25
C ARG A 72 -2.45 1.18 14.56
N ALA A 73 -2.11 2.15 15.39
CA ALA A 73 -0.76 2.35 15.89
C ALA A 73 -0.28 1.13 16.72
N PRO A 74 1.04 0.88 16.76
CA PRO A 74 1.60 -0.16 17.61
C PRO A 74 1.38 0.17 19.10
N ARG A 75 0.98 -0.82 19.92
CA ARG A 75 0.92 -0.67 21.38
C ARG A 75 2.30 -0.76 22.05
N ARG A 76 3.22 -1.50 21.43
CA ARG A 76 4.61 -1.78 21.83
C ARG A 76 5.41 -2.08 20.57
N ASN A 77 6.67 -2.51 20.72
CA ASN A 77 7.44 -3.07 19.61
C ASN A 77 6.70 -4.29 19.01
N GLY A 78 6.72 -4.42 17.68
CA GLY A 78 6.06 -5.50 16.96
C GLY A 78 5.61 -5.06 15.59
N HIS A 79 4.37 -4.58 15.49
CA HIS A 79 3.75 -4.16 14.24
C HIS A 79 2.68 -3.09 14.43
N CYS A 80 2.42 -2.33 13.37
CA CYS A 80 1.18 -1.57 13.22
C CYS A 80 0.19 -2.34 12.33
N TYR A 81 -1.08 -1.93 12.32
CA TYR A 81 -2.00 -2.33 11.26
C TYR A 81 -2.20 -1.19 10.28
N ALA A 82 -2.09 -1.53 9.00
CA ALA A 82 -2.22 -0.56 7.92
C ALA A 82 -3.04 -1.14 6.76
N CYS A 83 -3.87 -0.28 6.17
CA CYS A 83 -4.68 -0.61 5.00
C CYS A 83 -3.91 -0.22 3.72
N PRO A 84 -3.92 -1.07 2.68
CA PRO A 84 -3.19 -0.79 1.45
C PRO A 84 -3.90 0.25 0.58
N VAL A 85 -3.11 1.00 -0.18
CA VAL A 85 -3.59 1.88 -1.24
C VAL A 85 -3.23 1.28 -2.61
N PHE A 86 -4.25 1.01 -3.42
CA PHE A 86 -4.11 0.43 -4.75
C PHE A 86 -4.55 1.38 -5.85
N THR A 87 -3.98 1.23 -7.05
CA THR A 87 -4.48 1.90 -8.26
C THR A 87 -5.21 0.96 -9.21
N TYR A 88 -5.14 -0.36 -8.94
CA TYR A 88 -5.74 -1.41 -9.77
C TYR A 88 -5.37 -1.27 -11.26
N GLU A 89 -4.08 -1.12 -11.55
CA GLU A 89 -3.57 -0.90 -12.93
C GLU A 89 -4.17 0.34 -13.58
N GLY A 90 -4.46 1.37 -12.78
CA GLY A 90 -5.09 2.61 -13.24
C GLY A 90 -6.60 2.50 -13.48
N ARG A 91 -7.24 1.41 -13.05
CA ARG A 91 -8.69 1.21 -13.21
C ARG A 91 -9.50 1.50 -11.95
N ALA A 92 -8.84 1.78 -10.82
CA ALA A 92 -9.52 2.05 -9.55
C ALA A 92 -10.56 0.94 -9.22
N THR A 93 -11.74 1.26 -8.68
CA THR A 93 -12.77 0.25 -8.37
C THR A 93 -13.54 -0.25 -9.60
N THR A 94 -13.19 0.16 -10.82
CA THR A 94 -13.77 -0.40 -12.05
C THR A 94 -13.13 -1.73 -12.48
N LYS A 95 -11.99 -2.11 -11.87
CA LYS A 95 -11.37 -3.42 -12.12
C LYS A 95 -12.31 -4.53 -11.65
N ARG A 96 -12.54 -5.52 -12.52
CA ARG A 96 -13.38 -6.69 -12.23
C ARG A 96 -12.90 -7.39 -10.95
N GLY A 97 -13.84 -7.66 -10.04
CA GLY A 97 -13.56 -8.34 -8.77
C GLY A 97 -13.14 -7.40 -7.62
N VAL A 98 -13.07 -6.09 -7.86
CA VAL A 98 -12.91 -5.10 -6.80
C VAL A 98 -14.29 -4.68 -6.29
N ASP A 99 -14.50 -4.79 -4.98
CA ASP A 99 -15.71 -4.31 -4.33
C ASP A 99 -15.57 -2.81 -3.99
N PRO A 100 -16.32 -1.89 -4.62
CA PRO A 100 -16.21 -0.46 -4.34
C PRO A 100 -16.61 -0.07 -2.90
N TYR A 101 -17.42 -0.86 -2.18
CA TYR A 101 -17.88 -0.50 -0.84
C TYR A 101 -16.79 -0.65 0.23
N GLU A 102 -15.83 -1.55 -0.01
CA GLU A 102 -14.63 -1.72 0.83
C GLU A 102 -13.61 -0.56 0.67
N HIS A 103 -13.86 0.42 -0.20
CA HIS A 103 -12.86 1.41 -0.62
C HIS A 103 -13.23 2.85 -0.28
N ALA A 104 -12.20 3.69 -0.18
CA ALA A 104 -12.29 5.13 -0.30
C ALA A 104 -11.36 5.65 -1.40
N ILE A 105 -11.74 6.78 -2.02
CA ILE A 105 -10.84 7.56 -2.86
C ILE A 105 -9.77 8.18 -1.97
N ALA A 106 -8.51 7.75 -2.13
CA ALA A 106 -7.38 8.38 -1.48
C ALA A 106 -6.86 9.48 -2.41
N TYR A 107 -6.89 10.73 -1.96
CA TYR A 107 -6.50 11.89 -2.77
C TYR A 107 -5.51 12.79 -2.01
N SER A 108 -4.69 13.54 -2.74
CA SER A 108 -3.81 14.54 -2.13
C SER A 108 -4.59 15.79 -1.77
N VAL A 109 -4.46 16.29 -0.54
CA VAL A 109 -5.08 17.55 -0.13
C VAL A 109 -4.59 18.69 -1.02
N GLY A 110 -5.53 19.53 -1.47
CA GLY A 110 -5.30 20.54 -2.51
C GLY A 110 -5.74 20.08 -3.90
N ASN A 111 -5.91 18.77 -4.12
CA ASN A 111 -6.54 18.22 -5.33
C ASN A 111 -8.00 17.83 -5.04
N THR A 112 -8.79 17.70 -6.10
CA THR A 112 -10.17 17.20 -6.01
C THR A 112 -10.16 15.67 -5.91
N ALA A 113 -10.90 15.12 -4.96
CA ALA A 113 -11.18 13.68 -4.92
C ALA A 113 -11.98 13.27 -6.17
N LEU A 114 -11.34 12.55 -7.11
CA LEU A 114 -11.98 12.18 -8.37
C LEU A 114 -12.49 10.74 -8.35
N ARG A 115 -13.81 10.61 -8.55
CA ARG A 115 -14.46 9.34 -8.88
C ARG A 115 -14.43 9.14 -10.39
N LEU A 116 -13.88 8.02 -10.86
CA LEU A 116 -13.85 7.71 -12.29
C LEU A 116 -15.23 7.28 -12.80
N PRO A 117 -15.50 7.44 -14.11
CA PRO A 117 -16.74 6.94 -14.71
C PRO A 117 -16.94 5.44 -14.42
N GLY A 118 -18.09 5.10 -13.85
CA GLY A 118 -18.47 3.71 -13.54
C GLY A 118 -18.11 3.23 -12.13
N GLU A 119 -17.34 3.99 -11.36
CA GLU A 119 -17.10 3.64 -9.95
C GLU A 119 -18.33 3.89 -9.09
N ARG A 120 -18.50 3.08 -8.05
CA ARG A 120 -19.56 3.19 -7.04
C ARG A 120 -18.99 3.43 -5.64
N VAL A 121 -17.88 4.17 -5.57
CA VAL A 121 -17.21 4.54 -4.33
C VAL A 121 -17.66 5.95 -3.91
N ASP A 122 -18.09 6.08 -2.67
CA ASP A 122 -18.61 7.34 -2.11
C ASP A 122 -17.73 7.88 -0.97
N LYS A 123 -16.87 7.03 -0.39
CA LYS A 123 -15.95 7.39 0.69
C LYS A 123 -14.72 8.11 0.12
N THR A 124 -14.20 9.10 0.84
CA THR A 124 -12.96 9.81 0.48
C THR A 124 -12.05 9.94 1.70
N ILE A 125 -10.74 9.91 1.48
CA ILE A 125 -9.71 10.16 2.50
C ILE A 125 -8.64 11.08 1.87
N GLY A 126 -8.53 12.29 2.40
CA GLY A 126 -7.50 13.26 2.03
C GLY A 126 -6.19 12.98 2.72
N VAL A 127 -5.10 13.00 1.97
CA VAL A 127 -3.73 12.84 2.46
C VAL A 127 -2.93 14.11 2.19
N ILE A 128 -2.43 14.72 3.25
CA ILE A 128 -1.43 15.78 3.19
C ILE A 128 -0.10 15.11 2.83
N MET A 129 0.33 15.29 1.59
CA MET A 129 1.57 14.69 1.09
C MET A 129 2.78 15.33 1.78
N LYS A 130 3.81 14.52 2.06
CA LYS A 130 5.11 15.03 2.51
C LYS A 130 5.75 15.87 1.40
N ASP A 131 6.41 16.96 1.77
CA ASP A 131 7.13 17.82 0.82
C ASP A 131 8.10 17.01 -0.06
N GLY A 132 8.05 17.27 -1.37
CA GLY A 132 8.85 16.58 -2.37
C GLY A 132 8.28 15.25 -2.86
N GLU A 133 7.25 14.70 -2.21
CA GLU A 133 6.56 13.52 -2.72
C GLU A 133 5.54 13.91 -3.81
N PRO A 134 5.40 13.09 -4.88
CA PRO A 134 4.39 13.34 -5.90
C PRO A 134 2.98 13.16 -5.33
N ALA A 135 2.02 13.89 -5.91
CA ALA A 135 0.61 13.70 -5.59
C ALA A 135 0.15 12.27 -5.90
N LEU A 136 -0.90 11.83 -5.20
CA LEU A 136 -1.59 10.58 -5.50
C LEU A 136 -2.26 10.68 -6.87
N THR A 137 -2.24 9.58 -7.61
CA THR A 137 -2.98 9.49 -8.87
C THR A 137 -4.48 9.42 -8.58
N ASP A 138 -5.30 9.93 -9.49
CA ASP A 138 -6.78 9.92 -9.40
C ASP A 138 -7.38 8.51 -9.24
N THR A 139 -6.59 7.48 -9.53
CA THR A 139 -6.94 6.05 -9.41
C THR A 139 -6.63 5.45 -8.04
N SER A 140 -6.04 6.20 -7.12
CA SER A 140 -5.63 5.71 -5.80
C SER A 140 -6.83 5.42 -4.90
N ARG A 141 -6.96 4.18 -4.45
CA ARG A 141 -8.05 3.70 -3.59
C ARG A 141 -7.48 3.05 -2.34
N LEU A 142 -7.86 3.59 -1.18
CA LEU A 142 -7.60 2.95 0.11
C LEU A 142 -8.59 1.81 0.29
N ARG A 143 -8.12 0.60 0.58
CA ARG A 143 -8.97 -0.57 0.81
C ARG A 143 -9.06 -0.90 2.30
N PHE A 144 -10.27 -0.89 2.84
CA PHE A 144 -10.55 -1.22 4.24
C PHE A 144 -10.82 -2.70 4.48
N GLY A 145 -11.33 -3.43 3.47
CA GLY A 145 -11.62 -4.87 3.54
C GLY A 145 -10.39 -5.77 3.71
N ILE A 146 -9.18 -5.21 3.69
CA ILE A 146 -7.95 -5.90 4.06
C ILE A 146 -7.02 -4.96 4.81
N TYR A 147 -6.35 -5.47 5.84
CA TYR A 147 -5.31 -4.77 6.58
C TYR A 147 -4.14 -5.73 6.83
N HIS A 148 -2.95 -5.17 6.93
CA HIS A 148 -1.73 -5.94 7.09
C HIS A 148 -1.05 -5.57 8.42
N PRO A 149 -0.60 -6.56 9.21
CA PRO A 149 0.43 -6.39 10.20
C PRO A 149 1.74 -5.99 9.51
N ILE A 150 2.17 -4.74 9.71
CA ILE A 150 3.44 -4.24 9.18
C ILE A 150 4.45 -4.20 10.31
N GLN A 151 5.50 -5.03 10.21
CA GLN A 151 6.56 -5.09 11.21
C GLN A 151 7.33 -3.77 11.25
N LEU A 152 7.70 -3.31 12.45
CA LEU A 152 8.34 -1.99 12.61
C LEU A 152 9.81 -1.96 12.18
N ASN A 153 10.44 -3.12 11.99
CA ASN A 153 11.84 -3.28 11.60
C ASN A 153 12.06 -3.30 10.07
N VAL A 154 11.00 -3.08 9.27
CA VAL A 154 11.13 -2.95 7.81
C VAL A 154 11.51 -1.52 7.42
N LYS A 155 12.19 -1.38 6.28
CA LYS A 155 12.49 -0.06 5.71
C LYS A 155 11.24 0.53 5.08
N VAL A 156 10.85 1.73 5.50
CA VAL A 156 9.69 2.46 5.00
C VAL A 156 10.09 3.85 4.54
N LYS A 157 9.36 4.36 3.54
CA LYS A 157 9.44 5.74 3.06
C LYS A 157 8.19 6.51 3.48
N ASP A 158 8.38 7.68 4.09
CA ASP A 158 7.28 8.57 4.51
C ASP A 158 6.66 9.23 3.27
N LEU A 159 5.35 9.13 3.13
CA LEU A 159 4.61 9.72 2.01
C LEU A 159 3.69 10.86 2.44
N GLY A 160 3.31 10.93 3.70
CA GLY A 160 2.37 11.94 4.19
C GLY A 160 1.50 11.47 5.35
N MET A 161 0.42 12.22 5.58
CA MET A 161 -0.50 12.03 6.70
C MET A 161 -1.93 12.29 6.26
N VAL A 162 -2.88 11.46 6.69
CA VAL A 162 -4.31 11.73 6.51
C VAL A 162 -4.67 13.06 7.18
N GLN A 163 -5.47 13.88 6.50
CA GLN A 163 -5.88 15.18 7.02
C GLN A 163 -6.75 15.03 8.28
N PRO A 164 -6.67 15.95 9.24
CA PRO A 164 -7.37 15.82 10.54
C PRO A 164 -8.87 15.53 10.42
N GLU A 165 -9.53 16.10 9.41
CA GLU A 165 -10.97 16.01 9.16
C GLU A 165 -11.41 14.58 8.82
N ASP A 166 -10.53 13.80 8.20
CA ASP A 166 -10.82 12.44 7.74
C ASP A 166 -10.36 11.36 8.72
N MET A 167 -9.65 11.73 9.79
CA MET A 167 -9.08 10.77 10.75
C MET A 167 -10.15 9.91 11.45
N GLN A 168 -11.30 10.51 11.79
CA GLN A 168 -12.41 9.78 12.40
C GLN A 168 -13.02 8.77 11.40
N ASN A 169 -13.22 9.20 10.16
CA ASN A 169 -13.74 8.36 9.08
C ASN A 169 -12.81 7.20 8.74
N LEU A 170 -11.50 7.44 8.68
CA LEU A 170 -10.48 6.42 8.46
C LEU A 170 -10.62 5.26 9.46
N VAL A 171 -10.74 5.60 10.75
CA VAL A 171 -10.85 4.59 11.82
C VAL A 171 -12.22 3.94 11.83
N ALA A 172 -13.29 4.71 11.59
CA ALA A 172 -14.66 4.20 11.57
C ALA A 172 -14.88 3.19 10.45
N TRP A 173 -14.53 3.54 9.21
CA TRP A 173 -14.69 2.65 8.06
C TRP A 173 -13.80 1.41 8.16
N TRP A 174 -12.57 1.54 8.66
CA TRP A 174 -11.73 0.37 8.91
C TRP A 174 -12.40 -0.61 9.90
N ARG A 175 -12.97 -0.10 11.00
CA ARG A 175 -13.66 -0.92 12.01
C ARG A 175 -14.92 -1.57 11.49
N GLU A 176 -15.69 -0.86 10.67
CA GLU A 176 -16.91 -1.38 10.03
C GLU A 176 -16.60 -2.65 9.22
N GLU A 177 -15.52 -2.63 8.43
CA GLU A 177 -15.08 -3.79 7.64
C GLU A 177 -14.53 -4.95 8.48
N GLN A 178 -14.15 -4.72 9.74
CA GLN A 178 -13.73 -5.82 10.63
C GLN A 178 -14.91 -6.63 11.18
N GLY A 179 -16.14 -6.13 10.99
CA GLY A 179 -17.32 -6.67 11.64
C GLY A 179 -17.29 -6.53 13.17
N PRO A 180 -18.33 -7.03 13.85
CA PRO A 180 -18.33 -7.11 15.31
C PRO A 180 -17.17 -8.00 15.76
N ILE A 181 -16.37 -7.50 16.70
CA ILE A 181 -15.46 -8.36 17.46
C ILE A 181 -16.35 -9.24 18.34
N SER A 182 -16.60 -10.48 17.92
CA SER A 182 -17.24 -11.50 18.75
C SER A 182 -16.38 -11.87 19.95
#